data_AF-A0A6I1ZB48-F1
#
_entry.id   AF-A0A6I1ZB48-F1
#
_cell.length_a   1.000
_cell.length_b   1.000
_cell.length_c   1.000
_cell.angle_alpha   90.00
_cell.angle_beta   90.00
_cell.angle_gamma   90.00
#
_symmetry.space_group_name_H-M   'P 1'
#
loop_
_entity.id
_entity.type
_entity.pdbx_description
1 polymer ?
#
loop_
_entity_poly.entity_id
_entity_poly.type
_entity_poly.pdbx_seq_one_letter_code
_entity_poly.pdbx_strand_id
1 'polypeptide(L)'
;MNTRVNWSGVRERVIAVEEAERRARGRGPSRYPTFENVLTPAAIAEVEAQFGVALPDEYRTFLAEVGAGGPGPALELMSLRRIDGKWGWVWESDEDHPWLLDPSGPFVETEDWADQQIATLRAAGYEPTTRDEDEDYLDDYRKVFGDAGDDAWFLERGRGAIPISDNGCGMTGWLIIVGPHRGELRDRDCAVNPPFEPYVDANGNRHTFRSWYLEWLEQRERQLDDQGL
;
A
#
# COMPACT_ATOMS: atom_id res chain seq x y z
N MET A 1 5.36 -24.38 11.60
CA MET A 1 6.77 -23.94 11.49
C MET A 1 6.71 -22.50 10.99
N ASN A 2 6.94 -21.50 11.85
CA ASN A 2 7.06 -20.11 11.40
C ASN A 2 8.35 -20.00 10.60
N THR A 3 8.23 -19.95 9.28
CA THR A 3 9.31 -19.50 8.41
C THR A 3 9.63 -18.08 8.88
N ARG A 4 10.77 -17.91 9.56
CA ARG A 4 11.19 -16.60 10.04
C ARG A 4 11.37 -15.74 8.79
N VAL A 5 10.49 -14.77 8.60
CA VAL A 5 10.64 -13.77 7.54
C VAL A 5 11.99 -13.09 7.79
N ASN A 6 12.89 -13.15 6.81
CA ASN A 6 14.25 -12.65 6.96
C ASN A 6 14.46 -11.41 6.10
N TRP A 7 14.67 -10.27 6.78
CA TRP A 7 15.02 -8.97 6.20
C TRP A 7 16.48 -8.56 6.45
N SER A 8 17.29 -9.49 6.96
CA SER A 8 18.69 -9.24 7.30
C SER A 8 19.45 -8.60 6.16
N GLY A 9 20.06 -7.44 6.43
CA GLY A 9 20.89 -6.71 5.47
C GLY A 9 20.11 -5.92 4.42
N VAL A 10 18.78 -6.00 4.39
CA VAL A 10 17.96 -5.33 3.35
C VAL A 10 18.04 -3.82 3.47
N ARG A 11 17.97 -3.27 4.69
CA ARG A 11 18.10 -1.82 4.93
C ARG A 11 19.43 -1.29 4.41
N GLU A 12 20.52 -1.98 4.74
CA GLU A 12 21.88 -1.59 4.34
C GLU A 12 22.07 -1.70 2.83
N ARG A 13 21.54 -2.75 2.20
CA ARG A 13 21.58 -2.94 0.75
C ARG A 13 20.84 -1.82 0.02
N VAL A 14 19.63 -1.47 0.44
CA VAL A 14 18.88 -0.36 -0.17
C VAL A 14 19.62 0.97 -0.01
N ILE A 15 20.19 1.25 1.17
CA ILE A 15 21.01 2.44 1.39
C ILE A 15 22.20 2.48 0.41
N ALA A 16 22.89 1.36 0.22
CA ALA A 16 24.02 1.27 -0.70
C ALA A 16 23.61 1.55 -2.15
N VAL A 17 22.48 0.99 -2.61
CA VAL A 17 21.91 1.25 -3.94
C VAL A 17 21.59 2.74 -4.11
N GLU A 18 20.88 3.35 -3.15
CA GLU A 18 20.54 4.77 -3.19
C GLU A 18 21.79 5.67 -3.22
N GLU A 19 22.80 5.37 -2.42
CA GLU A 19 24.05 6.13 -2.41
C GLU A 19 24.85 5.99 -3.72
N ALA A 20 24.87 4.79 -4.31
CA ALA A 20 25.52 4.54 -5.59
C ALA A 20 24.85 5.33 -6.72
N GLU A 21 23.52 5.30 -6.82
CA GLU A 21 22.78 6.07 -7.82
C GLU A 21 22.97 7.58 -7.66
N ARG A 22 22.95 8.08 -6.42
CA ARG A 22 23.23 9.50 -6.14
C ARG A 22 24.63 9.89 -6.62
N ARG A 23 25.64 9.05 -6.35
CA ARG A 23 27.02 9.27 -6.79
C ARG A 23 27.12 9.27 -8.31
N ALA A 24 26.45 8.33 -8.99
CA ALA A 24 26.40 8.28 -10.45
C ALA A 24 25.77 9.53 -11.07
N ARG A 25 24.80 10.15 -10.38
CA ARG A 25 24.18 11.44 -10.75
C ARG A 25 25.01 12.67 -10.32
N GLY A 26 26.23 12.48 -9.85
CA GLY A 26 27.13 13.57 -9.40
C GLY A 26 26.67 14.26 -8.10
N ARG A 27 25.78 13.63 -7.33
CA ARG A 27 25.28 14.16 -6.06
C ARG A 27 26.08 13.58 -4.90
N GLY A 28 26.33 14.40 -3.88
CA GLY A 28 26.92 13.94 -2.62
C GLY A 28 25.96 13.08 -1.78
N PRO A 29 26.43 12.57 -0.63
CA PRO A 29 25.61 11.81 0.31
C PRO A 29 24.31 12.53 0.66
N SER A 30 23.23 11.78 0.91
CA SER A 30 21.99 12.39 1.37
C SER A 30 22.22 13.09 2.71
N ARG A 31 21.60 14.26 2.89
CA ARG A 31 21.59 14.96 4.19
C ARG A 31 20.44 14.48 5.08
N TYR A 32 19.51 13.73 4.50
CA TYR A 32 18.34 13.18 5.18
C TYR A 32 18.47 11.66 5.24
N PRO A 33 17.93 11.02 6.31
CA PRO A 33 17.86 9.57 6.39
C PRO A 33 17.17 8.99 5.15
N THR A 34 17.67 7.86 4.65
CA THR A 34 17.05 7.16 3.52
C THR A 34 15.70 6.57 3.90
N PHE A 35 15.60 5.98 5.09
CA PHE A 35 14.37 5.38 5.61
C PHE A 35 13.83 6.16 6.79
N GLU A 36 12.52 6.07 6.97
CA GLU A 36 11.90 6.31 8.27
C GLU A 36 12.49 5.39 9.34
N ASN A 37 12.39 5.84 10.58
CA ASN A 37 12.84 5.04 11.71
C ASN A 37 12.06 3.72 11.79
N VAL A 38 12.75 2.65 12.15
CA VAL A 38 12.09 1.38 12.45
C VAL A 38 11.15 1.55 13.65
N LEU A 39 10.03 0.82 13.63
CA LEU A 39 9.08 0.81 14.73
C LEU A 39 9.48 -0.22 15.78
N THR A 40 9.34 0.16 17.05
CA THR A 40 9.50 -0.79 18.15
C THR A 40 8.34 -1.79 18.17
N PRO A 41 8.52 -2.98 18.79
CA PRO A 41 7.41 -3.91 18.99
C PRO A 41 6.20 -3.30 19.70
N ALA A 42 6.44 -2.35 20.62
CA ALA A 42 5.37 -1.63 21.31
C ALA A 42 4.62 -0.67 20.37
N ALA A 43 5.34 0.08 19.54
CA ALA A 43 4.72 0.97 18.55
C ALA A 43 3.90 0.18 17.51
N ILE A 44 4.40 -0.95 17.04
CA ILE A 44 3.65 -1.84 16.14
C ILE A 44 2.38 -2.36 16.82
N ALA A 45 2.47 -2.75 18.10
CA ALA A 45 1.30 -3.17 18.87
C ALA A 45 0.28 -2.03 19.05
N GLU A 46 0.73 -0.78 19.19
CA GLU A 46 -0.17 0.39 19.19
C GLU A 46 -0.88 0.57 17.85
N VAL A 47 -0.17 0.41 16.72
CA VAL A 47 -0.77 0.47 15.37
C VAL A 47 -1.85 -0.62 15.23
N GLU A 48 -1.49 -1.87 15.51
CA GLU A 48 -2.40 -3.02 15.44
C GLU A 48 -3.63 -2.84 16.36
N ALA A 49 -3.41 -2.33 17.58
CA ALA A 49 -4.50 -2.03 18.51
C ALA A 49 -5.40 -0.88 18.03
N GLN A 50 -4.84 0.15 17.40
CA GLN A 50 -5.63 1.27 16.87
C GLN A 50 -6.60 0.82 15.78
N PHE A 51 -6.15 -0.04 14.87
CA PHE A 51 -6.97 -0.53 13.75
C PHE A 51 -7.67 -1.87 14.06
N GLY A 52 -7.46 -2.47 15.23
CA GLY A 52 -8.10 -3.73 15.62
C GLY A 52 -7.71 -4.92 14.75
N VAL A 53 -6.54 -4.89 14.11
CA VAL A 53 -6.05 -5.92 13.19
C VAL A 53 -4.59 -6.25 13.48
N ALA A 54 -4.18 -7.49 13.18
CA ALA A 54 -2.75 -7.80 13.07
C ALA A 54 -2.26 -7.40 11.68
N LEU A 55 -1.07 -6.80 11.57
CA LEU A 55 -0.44 -6.51 10.28
C LEU A 55 0.17 -7.78 9.66
N PRO A 56 0.20 -7.93 8.31
CA PRO A 56 0.85 -9.07 7.66
C PRO A 56 2.25 -9.32 8.20
N ASP A 57 2.60 -10.56 8.53
CA ASP A 57 3.86 -10.89 9.24
C ASP A 57 5.09 -10.32 8.53
N GLU A 58 5.07 -10.35 7.20
CA GLU A 58 6.15 -9.80 6.37
C GLU A 58 6.26 -8.27 6.49
N TYR A 59 5.13 -7.56 6.43
CA TYR A 59 5.11 -6.10 6.59
C TYR A 59 5.42 -5.68 8.04
N ARG A 60 4.85 -6.39 9.01
CA ARG A 60 5.10 -6.19 10.44
C ARG A 60 6.59 -6.29 10.77
N THR A 61 7.28 -7.31 10.24
CA THR A 61 8.73 -7.49 10.45
C THR A 61 9.55 -6.48 9.65
N PHE A 62 9.10 -6.08 8.46
CA PHE A 62 9.72 -5.00 7.69
C PHE A 62 9.72 -3.67 8.47
N LEU A 63 8.60 -3.30 9.10
CA LEU A 63 8.51 -2.09 9.93
C LEU A 63 9.51 -2.11 11.10
N ALA A 64 9.80 -3.29 11.64
CA ALA A 64 10.70 -3.46 12.79
C ALA A 64 12.19 -3.56 12.39
N GLU A 65 12.50 -4.05 11.19
CA GLU A 65 13.87 -4.38 10.76
C GLU A 65 14.41 -3.44 9.67
N VAL A 66 13.54 -2.95 8.78
CA VAL A 66 13.94 -2.17 7.60
C VAL A 66 13.56 -0.70 7.73
N GLY A 67 12.30 -0.36 8.01
CA GLY A 67 11.87 1.03 8.17
C GLY A 67 10.37 1.20 8.10
N ALA A 68 9.86 2.31 8.64
CA ALA A 68 8.44 2.65 8.60
C ALA A 68 8.01 3.39 7.31
N GLY A 69 8.84 3.39 6.28
CA GLY A 69 8.75 4.24 5.08
C GLY A 69 10.15 4.43 4.50
N GLY A 70 10.26 4.86 3.25
CA GLY A 70 11.55 5.01 2.55
C GLY A 70 11.51 4.49 1.12
N PRO A 71 12.65 4.14 0.51
CA PRO A 71 12.68 3.72 -0.89
C PRO A 71 11.90 2.44 -1.11
N GLY A 72 11.11 2.43 -2.18
CA GLY A 72 10.35 1.28 -2.62
C GLY A 72 10.20 1.30 -4.15
N PRO A 73 9.50 0.31 -4.70
CA PRO A 73 9.16 0.26 -6.11
C PRO A 73 8.63 1.59 -6.66
N ALA A 74 9.17 1.94 -7.83
CA ALA A 74 8.95 3.17 -8.58
C ALA A 74 9.37 4.50 -7.89
N LEU A 75 8.61 5.05 -6.93
CA LEU A 75 9.00 6.30 -6.23
C LEU A 75 9.41 6.05 -4.78
N GLU A 76 8.45 5.72 -3.91
CA GLU A 76 8.70 5.51 -2.48
C GLU A 76 7.61 4.67 -1.83
N LEU A 77 7.94 4.10 -0.67
CA LEU A 77 6.96 3.51 0.23
C LEU A 77 6.28 4.59 1.05
N MET A 78 4.96 4.45 1.20
CA MET A 78 4.18 5.30 2.10
C MET A 78 4.68 5.16 3.55
N SER A 79 4.80 6.28 4.25
CA SER A 79 5.34 6.32 5.59
C SER A 79 4.26 6.10 6.64
N LEU A 80 4.43 5.11 7.51
CA LEU A 80 3.59 4.91 8.68
C LEU A 80 4.07 5.80 9.83
N ARG A 81 3.33 6.87 10.10
CA ARG A 81 3.70 7.89 11.09
C ARG A 81 2.58 8.09 12.11
N ARG A 82 2.93 8.75 13.22
CA ARG A 82 1.97 9.20 14.23
C ARG A 82 1.73 10.69 14.08
N ILE A 83 0.51 11.07 13.72
CA ILE A 83 0.07 12.45 13.44
C ILE A 83 -1.08 12.77 14.37
N ASP A 84 -0.98 13.88 15.11
CA ASP A 84 -1.96 14.29 16.12
C ASP A 84 -2.40 13.16 17.07
N GLY A 85 -1.44 12.32 17.45
CA GLY A 85 -1.63 11.22 18.39
C GLY A 85 -2.18 9.93 17.77
N LYS A 86 -2.52 9.90 16.49
CA LYS A 86 -3.03 8.72 15.75
C LYS A 86 -2.02 8.21 14.74
N TRP A 87 -1.95 6.90 14.56
CA TRP A 87 -1.18 6.27 13.49
C TRP A 87 -1.92 6.39 12.15
N GLY A 88 -1.19 6.61 11.08
CA GLY A 88 -1.71 6.64 9.72
C GLY A 88 -0.59 6.51 8.71
N TRP A 89 -0.94 6.12 7.49
CA TRP A 89 0.00 6.08 6.38
C TRP A 89 -0.05 7.41 5.66
N VAL A 90 1.11 8.01 5.37
CA VAL A 90 1.23 9.31 4.69
C VAL A 90 2.23 9.26 3.55
N TRP A 91 1.91 9.99 2.49
CA TRP A 91 2.87 10.34 1.45
C TRP A 91 3.72 11.50 1.92
N GLU A 92 4.99 11.60 1.51
CA GLU A 92 5.81 12.76 1.85
C GLU A 92 5.21 14.08 1.33
N SER A 93 4.46 14.00 0.23
CA SER A 93 3.82 15.13 -0.43
C SER A 93 2.48 15.56 0.17
N ASP A 94 1.88 14.73 1.06
CA ASP A 94 0.54 14.96 1.62
C ASP A 94 0.42 14.40 3.04
N GLU A 95 1.06 15.10 4.00
CA GLU A 95 1.04 14.72 5.42
C GLU A 95 -0.28 15.08 6.12
N ASP A 96 -1.07 16.00 5.55
CA ASP A 96 -2.31 16.51 6.14
C ASP A 96 -3.48 15.52 5.98
N HIS A 97 -3.38 14.56 5.07
CA HIS A 97 -4.43 13.58 4.75
C HIS A 97 -3.93 12.14 4.88
N PRO A 98 -3.66 11.66 6.11
CA PRO A 98 -3.23 10.29 6.32
C PRO A 98 -4.31 9.29 5.88
N TRP A 99 -3.88 8.24 5.17
CA TRP A 99 -4.72 7.08 4.94
C TRP A 99 -4.94 6.33 6.25
N LEU A 100 -6.20 6.08 6.55
CA LEU A 100 -6.63 5.27 7.69
C LEU A 100 -7.23 3.97 7.16
N LEU A 101 -6.66 2.84 7.57
CA LEU A 101 -7.20 1.53 7.23
C LEU A 101 -8.66 1.43 7.74
N ASP A 102 -9.57 1.02 6.86
CA ASP A 102 -10.91 0.56 7.23
C ASP A 102 -10.88 -0.97 7.43
N PRO A 103 -10.92 -1.48 8.67
CA PRO A 103 -10.88 -2.90 8.98
C PRO A 103 -12.29 -3.52 9.08
N SER A 104 -13.36 -2.78 8.77
CA SER A 104 -14.74 -3.22 9.00
C SER A 104 -15.17 -4.40 8.13
N GLY A 105 -14.43 -4.67 7.06
CA GLY A 105 -14.63 -5.81 6.17
C GLY A 105 -13.35 -6.20 5.43
N PRO A 106 -13.34 -7.36 4.76
CA PRO A 106 -12.20 -7.78 3.95
C PRO A 106 -12.06 -6.87 2.72
N PHE A 107 -10.84 -6.84 2.18
CA PHE A 107 -10.61 -6.39 0.82
C PHE A 107 -11.40 -7.24 -0.17
N VAL A 108 -12.00 -6.58 -1.16
CA VAL A 108 -12.85 -7.19 -2.18
C VAL A 108 -12.19 -7.03 -3.54
N GLU A 109 -12.04 -8.15 -4.24
CA GLU A 109 -11.46 -8.18 -5.58
C GLU A 109 -12.39 -7.46 -6.58
N THR A 110 -11.85 -7.05 -7.73
CA THR A 110 -12.62 -6.29 -8.73
C THR A 110 -13.89 -6.99 -9.18
N GLU A 111 -13.84 -8.30 -9.40
CA GLU A 111 -15.02 -9.08 -9.83
C GLU A 111 -16.20 -9.02 -8.85
N ASP A 112 -15.91 -8.89 -7.55
CA ASP A 112 -16.90 -8.90 -6.48
C ASP A 112 -17.31 -7.48 -6.04
N TRP A 113 -16.67 -6.45 -6.62
CA TRP A 113 -16.86 -5.06 -6.21
C TRP A 113 -18.29 -4.56 -6.38
N ALA A 114 -18.92 -4.89 -7.52
CA ALA A 114 -20.28 -4.49 -7.79
C ALA A 114 -21.27 -5.07 -6.77
N ASP A 115 -21.04 -6.32 -6.32
CA ASP A 115 -21.88 -6.97 -5.31
C ASP A 115 -21.73 -6.28 -3.95
N GLN A 116 -20.51 -5.85 -3.59
CA GLN A 116 -20.29 -5.04 -2.41
C GLN A 116 -21.02 -3.69 -2.49
N GLN A 117 -20.93 -2.98 -3.62
CA GLN A 117 -21.62 -1.71 -3.81
C GLN A 117 -23.14 -1.85 -3.66
N ILE A 118 -23.70 -2.90 -4.28
CA ILE A 118 -25.12 -3.25 -4.15
C ILE A 118 -25.48 -3.49 -2.68
N ALA A 119 -24.65 -4.24 -1.94
CA ALA A 119 -24.89 -4.51 -0.53
C ALA A 119 -24.87 -3.24 0.33
N THR A 120 -23.92 -2.34 0.09
CA THR A 120 -23.81 -1.07 0.81
C THR A 120 -24.99 -0.15 0.56
N LEU A 121 -25.40 0.02 -0.70
CA LEU A 121 -26.57 0.80 -1.06
C LEU A 121 -27.86 0.23 -0.45
N ARG A 122 -28.04 -1.10 -0.49
CA ARG A 122 -29.19 -1.77 0.15
C ARG A 122 -29.19 -1.61 1.66
N ALA A 123 -28.02 -1.67 2.30
CA ALA A 123 -27.89 -1.42 3.73
C ALA A 123 -28.27 0.03 4.11
N ALA A 124 -28.07 0.97 3.19
CA ALA A 124 -28.55 2.35 3.32
C ALA A 124 -30.04 2.53 2.95
N GLY A 125 -30.76 1.45 2.65
CA GLY A 125 -32.20 1.48 2.30
C GLY A 125 -32.49 1.90 0.87
N TYR A 126 -31.49 1.85 -0.01
CA TYR A 126 -31.61 2.19 -1.42
C TYR A 126 -31.45 0.95 -2.29
N GLU A 127 -32.38 0.73 -3.23
CA GLU A 127 -32.23 -0.34 -4.21
C GLU A 127 -31.43 0.21 -5.41
N PRO A 128 -30.22 -0.29 -5.69
CA PRO A 128 -29.38 0.19 -6.79
C PRO A 128 -30.08 0.07 -8.13
N THR A 129 -29.80 0.99 -9.03
CA THR A 129 -30.41 1.01 -10.36
C THR A 129 -29.51 0.31 -11.39
N THR A 130 -29.44 0.84 -12.61
CA THR A 130 -28.51 0.36 -13.64
C THR A 130 -27.13 0.92 -13.35
N ARG A 131 -26.08 0.14 -13.65
CA ARG A 131 -24.71 0.63 -13.60
C ARG A 131 -24.55 1.85 -14.52
N ASP A 132 -23.68 2.77 -14.13
CA ASP A 132 -23.32 3.92 -14.96
C ASP A 132 -22.39 3.52 -16.13
N GLU A 133 -21.91 4.52 -16.87
CA GLU A 133 -21.08 4.32 -18.07
C GLU A 133 -19.73 3.63 -17.77
N ASP A 134 -19.27 3.68 -16.52
CA ASP A 134 -18.03 3.03 -16.04
C ASP A 134 -18.29 1.66 -15.41
N GLU A 135 -19.50 1.12 -15.62
CA GLU A 135 -20.00 -0.15 -15.06
C GLU A 135 -20.01 -0.20 -13.53
N ASP A 136 -20.18 0.94 -12.86
CA ASP A 136 -20.26 1.03 -11.40
C ASP A 136 -21.54 1.75 -10.90
N TYR A 137 -21.57 2.12 -9.63
CA TYR A 137 -22.74 2.67 -8.94
C TYR A 137 -22.49 4.04 -8.32
N LEU A 138 -21.49 4.80 -8.77
CA LEU A 138 -21.09 6.09 -8.19
C LEU A 138 -22.26 7.09 -8.12
N ASP A 139 -23.08 7.14 -9.17
CA ASP A 139 -24.28 8.01 -9.17
C ASP A 139 -25.30 7.62 -8.09
N ASP A 140 -25.44 6.32 -7.80
CA ASP A 140 -26.30 5.86 -6.70
C ASP A 140 -25.68 6.19 -5.34
N TYR A 141 -24.35 6.13 -5.20
CA TYR A 141 -23.66 6.62 -3.99
C TYR A 141 -23.90 8.11 -3.77
N ARG A 142 -23.77 8.95 -4.81
CA ARG A 142 -24.06 10.40 -4.74
C ARG A 142 -25.50 10.68 -4.30
N LYS A 143 -26.47 9.91 -4.80
CA LYS A 143 -27.89 10.06 -4.39
C LYS A 143 -28.10 9.70 -2.91
N VAL A 144 -27.45 8.63 -2.43
CA VAL A 144 -27.67 8.08 -1.09
C VAL A 144 -26.89 8.84 -0.02
N PHE A 145 -25.63 9.18 -0.29
CA PHE A 145 -24.70 9.75 0.68
C PHE A 145 -24.48 11.26 0.48
N GLY A 146 -25.07 11.87 -0.56
CA GLY A 146 -24.98 13.30 -0.82
C GLY A 146 -23.53 13.74 -1.09
N ASP A 147 -23.11 14.81 -0.41
CA ASP A 147 -21.77 15.39 -0.56
C ASP A 147 -20.63 14.40 -0.23
N ALA A 148 -20.91 13.33 0.53
CA ALA A 148 -19.94 12.29 0.87
C ALA A 148 -19.96 11.08 -0.10
N GLY A 149 -20.77 11.11 -1.17
CA GLY A 149 -20.95 9.98 -2.07
C GLY A 149 -19.66 9.53 -2.76
N ASP A 150 -18.93 10.46 -3.34
CA ASP A 150 -17.66 10.19 -4.03
C ASP A 150 -16.63 9.62 -3.04
N ASP A 151 -16.49 10.23 -1.86
CA ASP A 151 -15.57 9.78 -0.82
C ASP A 151 -15.95 8.39 -0.28
N ALA A 152 -17.23 8.14 -0.02
CA ALA A 152 -17.71 6.85 0.48
C ALA A 152 -17.44 5.74 -0.54
N TRP A 153 -17.73 5.99 -1.81
CA TRP A 153 -17.46 5.07 -2.91
C TRP A 153 -15.95 4.80 -3.06
N PHE A 154 -15.12 5.85 -2.99
CA PHE A 154 -13.68 5.75 -3.13
C PHE A 154 -13.02 5.02 -1.96
N LEU A 155 -13.36 5.39 -0.73
CA LEU A 155 -12.81 4.76 0.47
C LEU A 155 -13.24 3.30 0.62
N GLU A 156 -14.49 2.99 0.25
CA GLU A 156 -14.96 1.62 0.29
C GLU A 156 -14.19 0.71 -0.68
N ARG A 157 -13.74 1.24 -1.82
CA ARG A 157 -12.92 0.50 -2.78
C ARG A 157 -11.58 0.05 -2.17
N GLY A 158 -11.04 0.82 -1.24
CA GLY A 158 -9.80 0.52 -0.52
C GLY A 158 -9.98 -0.24 0.80
N ARG A 159 -11.21 -0.62 1.18
CA ARG A 159 -11.50 -1.29 2.45
C ARG A 159 -10.62 -2.54 2.62
N GLY A 160 -10.10 -2.75 3.83
CA GLY A 160 -9.25 -3.90 4.14
C GLY A 160 -7.83 -3.86 3.56
N ALA A 161 -7.46 -2.80 2.81
CA ALA A 161 -6.12 -2.61 2.27
C ALA A 161 -5.55 -1.23 2.63
N ILE A 162 -4.25 -1.09 2.44
CA ILE A 162 -3.55 0.19 2.54
C ILE A 162 -2.79 0.47 1.23
N PRO A 163 -2.75 1.71 0.75
CA PRO A 163 -1.75 2.11 -0.22
C PRO A 163 -0.36 1.98 0.42
N ILE A 164 0.60 1.45 -0.34
CA ILE A 164 1.94 1.12 0.16
C ILE A 164 3.08 1.66 -0.71
N SER A 165 2.83 1.92 -1.99
CA SER A 165 3.84 2.42 -2.93
C SER A 165 3.23 3.42 -3.89
N ASP A 166 3.90 4.55 -4.13
CA ASP A 166 3.59 5.42 -5.26
C ASP A 166 4.39 4.93 -6.47
N ASN A 167 3.69 4.52 -7.53
CA ASN A 167 4.31 4.07 -8.76
C ASN A 167 4.45 5.16 -9.83
N GLY A 168 4.07 6.39 -9.51
CA GLY A 168 3.94 7.51 -10.43
C GLY A 168 2.63 7.46 -11.23
N CYS A 169 2.26 8.59 -11.82
CA CYS A 169 1.08 8.75 -12.67
C CYS A 169 -0.27 8.33 -12.04
N GLY A 170 -0.39 8.30 -10.71
CA GLY A 170 -1.62 7.88 -10.01
C GLY A 170 -1.73 6.37 -9.77
N MET A 171 -0.75 5.58 -10.23
CA MET A 171 -0.65 4.16 -9.93
C MET A 171 -0.15 3.97 -8.50
N THR A 172 -0.93 3.26 -7.70
CA THR A 172 -0.63 3.01 -6.30
C THR A 172 -0.59 1.50 -6.07
N GLY A 173 0.50 1.01 -5.48
CA GLY A 173 0.54 -0.34 -4.96
C GLY A 173 -0.27 -0.43 -3.66
N TRP A 174 -1.06 -1.47 -3.48
CA TRP A 174 -1.91 -1.71 -2.32
C TRP A 174 -1.52 -3.01 -1.63
N LEU A 175 -1.37 -2.97 -0.30
CA LEU A 175 -1.15 -4.14 0.54
C LEU A 175 -2.46 -4.56 1.21
N ILE A 176 -2.87 -5.81 0.99
CA ILE A 176 -4.07 -6.37 1.61
C ILE A 176 -3.78 -6.69 3.08
N ILE A 177 -4.54 -6.09 4.00
CA ILE A 177 -4.40 -6.27 5.45
C ILE A 177 -5.48 -7.20 6.00
N VAL A 178 -6.70 -7.11 5.48
CA VAL A 178 -7.87 -7.86 5.93
C VAL A 178 -8.47 -8.61 4.74
N GLY A 179 -8.65 -9.93 4.87
CA GLY A 179 -9.26 -10.76 3.84
C GLY A 179 -8.44 -12.01 3.49
N PRO A 180 -8.92 -12.80 2.50
CA PRO A 180 -8.31 -14.08 2.14
C PRO A 180 -6.91 -13.94 1.52
N HIS A 181 -6.62 -12.82 0.87
CA HIS A 181 -5.35 -12.51 0.20
C HIS A 181 -4.39 -11.68 1.08
N ARG A 182 -4.57 -11.73 2.40
CA ARG A 182 -3.78 -10.94 3.35
C ARG A 182 -2.27 -11.12 3.15
N GLY A 183 -1.56 -10.01 2.99
CA GLY A 183 -0.13 -9.95 2.74
C GLY A 183 0.27 -9.92 1.27
N GLU A 184 -0.66 -10.12 0.34
CA GLU A 184 -0.46 -9.94 -1.10
C GLU A 184 -0.61 -8.48 -1.52
N LEU A 185 -0.05 -8.14 -2.68
CA LEU A 185 -0.20 -6.81 -3.28
C LEU A 185 -1.18 -6.79 -4.45
N ARG A 186 -1.81 -5.64 -4.65
CA ARG A 186 -2.54 -5.27 -5.87
C ARG A 186 -2.00 -3.95 -6.41
N ASP A 187 -1.95 -3.82 -7.73
CA ASP A 187 -1.73 -2.56 -8.41
C ASP A 187 -3.07 -1.94 -8.79
N ARG A 188 -3.13 -0.62 -8.77
CA ARG A 188 -4.28 0.13 -9.23
C ARG A 188 -3.92 1.57 -9.56
N ASP A 189 -4.25 2.00 -10.77
CA ASP A 189 -4.34 3.42 -11.09
C ASP A 189 -5.56 4.01 -10.39
N CYS A 190 -5.36 4.91 -9.43
CA CYS A 190 -6.47 5.52 -8.71
C CYS A 190 -7.09 6.70 -9.48
N ALA A 191 -6.42 7.22 -10.51
CA ALA A 191 -6.88 8.37 -11.28
C ALA A 191 -7.96 8.01 -12.31
N VAL A 192 -7.93 6.78 -12.85
CA VAL A 192 -8.87 6.31 -13.90
C VAL A 192 -9.76 5.15 -13.45
N ASN A 193 -9.76 4.86 -12.15
CA ASN A 193 -10.59 3.83 -11.52
C ASN A 193 -10.46 2.36 -12.01
N PRO A 194 -9.37 1.87 -12.65
CA PRO A 194 -9.32 0.50 -13.16
C PRO A 194 -9.50 -0.60 -12.09
N PRO A 195 -9.68 -1.85 -12.56
CA PRO A 195 -9.52 -3.04 -11.75
C PRO A 195 -8.26 -2.99 -10.88
N PHE A 196 -8.36 -3.56 -9.68
CA PHE A 196 -7.18 -4.05 -8.98
C PHE A 196 -6.60 -5.23 -9.76
N GLU A 197 -5.31 -5.15 -10.05
CA GLU A 197 -4.56 -6.23 -10.69
C GLU A 197 -3.54 -6.81 -9.70
N PRO A 198 -3.33 -8.13 -9.66
CA PRO A 198 -2.27 -8.69 -8.83
C PRO A 198 -0.90 -8.31 -9.35
N TYR A 199 -0.01 -7.90 -8.45
CA TYR A 199 1.41 -7.99 -8.74
C TYR A 199 1.78 -9.46 -8.87
N VAL A 200 2.37 -9.83 -10.00
CA VAL A 200 2.82 -11.21 -10.25
C VAL A 200 4.31 -11.25 -10.59
N ASP A 201 4.96 -12.32 -10.14
CA ASP A 201 6.36 -12.60 -10.48
C ASP A 201 6.50 -13.07 -11.93
N ALA A 202 7.72 -13.28 -12.38
CA ALA A 202 8.01 -13.78 -13.74
C ALA A 202 7.37 -15.15 -14.07
N ASN A 203 6.92 -15.91 -13.07
CA ASN A 203 6.23 -17.19 -13.23
C ASN A 203 4.69 -17.06 -13.14
N GLY A 204 4.17 -15.85 -12.94
CA GLY A 204 2.74 -15.58 -12.77
C GLY A 204 2.21 -15.83 -11.36
N ASN A 205 3.07 -16.03 -10.36
CA ASN A 205 2.63 -16.17 -8.96
C ASN A 205 2.37 -14.79 -8.36
N ARG A 206 1.32 -14.66 -7.56
CA ARG A 206 1.02 -13.41 -6.85
C ARG A 206 2.12 -13.07 -5.84
N HIS A 207 2.53 -11.81 -5.83
CA HIS A 207 3.50 -11.33 -4.87
C HIS A 207 2.91 -11.16 -3.48
N THR A 208 3.71 -11.54 -2.48
CA THR A 208 3.57 -11.05 -1.11
C THR A 208 4.41 -9.79 -0.92
N PHE A 209 4.18 -9.05 0.16
CA PHE A 209 4.96 -7.86 0.49
C PHE A 209 6.48 -8.12 0.39
N ARG A 210 6.94 -9.26 0.90
CA ARG A 210 8.36 -9.61 0.85
C ARG A 210 8.86 -9.92 -0.55
N SER A 211 8.18 -10.78 -1.29
CA SER A 211 8.69 -11.18 -2.61
C SER A 211 8.74 -9.98 -3.56
N TRP A 212 7.74 -9.10 -3.49
CA TRP A 212 7.71 -7.85 -4.24
C TRP A 212 8.86 -6.91 -3.89
N TYR A 213 9.08 -6.63 -2.61
CA TYR A 213 10.14 -5.69 -2.20
C TYR A 213 11.54 -6.22 -2.51
N LEU A 214 11.78 -7.54 -2.31
CA LEU A 214 13.09 -8.13 -2.59
C LEU A 214 13.37 -8.23 -4.09
N GLU A 215 12.38 -8.57 -4.91
CA GLU A 215 12.59 -8.60 -6.35
C GLU A 215 12.95 -7.20 -6.87
N TRP A 216 12.28 -6.16 -6.39
CA TRP A 216 12.64 -4.78 -6.74
C TRP A 216 14.09 -4.43 -6.36
N LEU A 217 14.51 -4.77 -5.14
CA LEU A 217 15.89 -4.52 -4.70
C LEU A 217 16.90 -5.27 -5.59
N GLU A 218 16.64 -6.55 -5.87
CA GLU A 218 17.49 -7.39 -6.73
C GLU A 218 17.52 -6.88 -8.18
N GLN A 219 16.44 -6.30 -8.69
CA GLN A 219 16.44 -5.65 -9.99
C GLN A 219 17.31 -4.39 -10.01
N ARG A 220 17.24 -3.56 -8.96
CA ARG A 220 18.06 -2.32 -8.87
C ARG A 220 19.55 -2.60 -8.69
N GLU A 221 19.90 -3.57 -7.86
CA GLU A 221 21.29 -4.00 -7.71
C GLU A 221 21.87 -4.48 -9.06
N ARG A 222 21.12 -5.32 -9.80
CA ARG A 222 21.55 -5.75 -11.15
C ARG A 222 21.70 -4.59 -12.13
N GLN A 223 20.80 -3.61 -12.11
CA GLN A 223 20.90 -2.44 -12.98
C GLN A 223 22.14 -1.59 -12.69
N LEU A 224 22.56 -1.49 -11.43
CA LEU A 224 23.81 -0.83 -11.05
C LEU A 224 25.03 -1.61 -11.54
N ASP A 225 25.05 -2.93 -11.35
CA ASP A 225 26.11 -3.80 -11.84
C ASP A 225 26.28 -3.70 -13.37
N ASP A 226 25.16 -3.71 -14.12
CA ASP A 226 25.14 -3.57 -15.58
C ASP A 226 25.64 -2.19 -16.06
N GLN A 227 25.50 -1.16 -15.22
CA GLN A 227 26.01 0.18 -15.46
C GLN A 227 27.48 0.37 -15.01
N GLY A 228 28.07 -0.65 -14.38
CA GLY A 228 29.45 -0.63 -13.87
C GLY A 228 29.65 0.28 -12.65
N LEU A 229 28.62 0.43 -11.82
CA LEU A 229 28.57 1.34 -10.66
C LEU A 229 28.76 0.63 -9.32
#